data_AF-A0A6D2KRZ0-F1
#
_entry.id   AF-A0A6D2KRZ0-F1
#
_cell.length_a   1.000
_cell.length_b   1.000
_cell.length_c   1.000
_cell.angle_alpha   90.00
_cell.angle_beta   90.00
_cell.angle_gamma   90.00
#
_symmetry.space_group_name_H-M   'P 1'
#
loop_
_entity.id
_entity.type
_entity.pdbx_description
1 polymer ?
#
loop_
_entity_poly.entity_id
_entity_poly.type
_entity_poly.pdbx_seq_one_letter_code
_entity_poly.pdbx_strand_id
1 'polypeptide(L)'
;MESINLSFKRPHCLSSADLSSNHGTTCTWTIGNKDKTPCLSGTLALETGLERLHVFPTFKLGFTIMGIALSGLRIEKLDLQTIPPRLYKGFRAQTRAGDFDVRL
;
A
#
# COMPACT_ATOMS: atom_id res chain seq x y z
N MET A 1 -1.19 6.45 11.87
CA MET A 1 -1.57 7.05 10.59
C MET A 1 -1.60 5.90 9.59
N GLU A 2 -2.76 5.56 9.05
CA GLU A 2 -2.83 4.58 7.97
C GLU A 2 -2.32 5.27 6.71
N SER A 3 -1.42 4.59 6.01
CA SER A 3 -0.85 5.05 4.76
C SER A 3 -0.85 3.90 3.78
N ILE A 4 -1.32 4.17 2.57
CA ILE A 4 -1.21 3.29 1.42
C ILE A 4 -0.33 4.00 0.41
N ASN A 5 0.66 3.31 -0.13
CA ASN A 5 1.60 3.81 -1.13
C ASN A 5 1.55 2.87 -2.32
N LEU A 6 1.33 3.42 -3.51
CA LEU A 6 1.42 2.67 -4.75
C LEU A 6 2.60 3.19 -5.56
N SER A 7 3.45 2.27 -6.02
CA SER A 7 4.62 2.57 -6.84
C SER A 7 4.74 1.55 -7.96
N PHE A 8 5.24 1.97 -9.12
CA PHE A 8 5.54 1.06 -10.21
C PHE A 8 6.80 1.52 -10.92
N LYS A 9 7.58 0.58 -11.47
CA LYS A 9 8.73 0.93 -12.29
C LYS A 9 8.22 1.32 -13.67
N ARG A 10 8.60 2.51 -14.16
CA ARG A 10 8.30 2.96 -15.52
C ARG A 10 8.93 2.00 -16.54
N PRO A 11 8.14 1.35 -17.41
CA PRO A 11 8.68 0.63 -18.56
C PRO A 11 9.54 1.54 -19.44
N HIS A 12 10.65 1.00 -19.98
CA HIS A 12 11.58 1.76 -20.82
C HIS A 12 10.95 2.27 -22.13
N CYS A 13 9.85 1.64 -22.57
CA CYS A 13 9.11 1.97 -23.77
C CYS A 13 8.09 3.11 -23.62
N LEU A 14 8.04 3.78 -22.46
CA LEU A 14 7.11 4.90 -22.22
C LEU A 14 7.77 6.25 -22.54
N SER A 15 7.17 6.98 -23.49
CA SER A 15 7.58 8.33 -23.86
C SER A 15 7.03 9.39 -22.90
N SER A 16 5.80 9.21 -22.41
CA SER A 16 5.20 10.09 -21.39
C SER A 16 4.18 9.36 -20.52
N ALA A 17 3.90 9.92 -19.34
CA ALA A 17 2.89 9.42 -18.41
C ALA A 17 2.08 10.60 -17.88
N ASP A 18 0.83 10.70 -18.32
CA ASP A 18 -0.12 11.70 -17.83
C ASP A 18 -1.12 11.01 -16.92
N LEU A 19 -0.89 11.13 -15.61
CA LEU A 19 -1.68 10.48 -14.58
C LEU A 19 -2.41 11.55 -13.76
N SER A 20 -3.70 11.32 -13.56
CA SER A 20 -4.55 12.12 -12.67
C SER A 20 -4.93 11.26 -11.47
N SER A 21 -4.73 11.79 -10.26
CA SER A 21 -5.08 11.10 -9.03
C SER A 21 -6.11 11.90 -8.27
N ASN A 22 -7.15 11.25 -7.76
CA ASN A 22 -8.11 11.95 -6.91
C ASN A 22 -7.47 12.36 -5.57
N HIS A 23 -6.39 11.69 -5.16
CA HIS A 23 -5.65 11.89 -3.90
C HIS A 23 -4.13 11.72 -4.13
N GLY A 24 -3.21 12.36 -3.41
CA GLY A 24 -1.74 12.10 -3.50
C GLY A 24 -1.05 12.41 -4.86
N THR A 25 0.25 12.09 -4.98
CA THR A 25 1.12 12.40 -6.15
C THR A 25 1.46 11.16 -6.99
N THR A 26 1.69 11.32 -8.30
CA THR A 26 1.45 10.29 -9.33
C THR A 26 2.54 9.25 -9.57
N CYS A 27 3.76 9.43 -9.05
CA CYS A 27 4.82 8.40 -9.12
C CYS A 27 4.99 7.61 -7.80
N THR A 28 4.50 8.17 -6.70
CA THR A 28 4.40 7.55 -5.38
C THR A 28 3.07 8.00 -4.78
N TRP A 29 2.04 7.19 -4.96
CA TRP A 29 0.69 7.60 -4.59
C TRP A 29 0.41 7.29 -3.12
N THR A 30 0.60 8.29 -2.26
CA THR A 30 0.29 8.19 -0.83
C THR A 30 -1.16 8.56 -0.56
N ILE A 31 -1.94 7.58 -0.10
CA ILE A 31 -3.34 7.72 0.30
C ILE A 31 -3.39 7.72 1.84
N GLY A 32 -3.90 8.79 2.44
CA GLY A 32 -4.21 8.86 3.87
C GLY A 32 -5.55 8.21 4.22
N ASN A 33 -5.99 8.34 5.47
CA ASN A 33 -7.30 7.84 5.94
C ASN A 33 -8.46 8.53 5.21
N LYS A 34 -9.36 7.79 4.53
CA LYS A 34 -10.40 8.37 3.66
C LYS A 34 -11.75 7.63 3.69
N ASP A 35 -12.81 8.44 3.55
CA ASP A 35 -14.21 7.99 3.44
C ASP A 35 -14.61 7.46 2.05
N LYS A 36 -13.77 7.67 1.03
CA LYS A 36 -14.04 7.30 -0.37
C LYS A 36 -12.89 6.47 -0.95
N THR A 37 -13.24 5.54 -1.84
CA THR A 37 -12.27 4.68 -2.52
C THR A 37 -11.27 5.51 -3.34
N PRO A 38 -9.96 5.36 -3.08
CA PRO A 38 -8.94 6.08 -3.82
C PRO A 38 -8.91 5.62 -5.28
N CYS A 39 -8.75 6.54 -6.25
CA CYS A 39 -8.59 6.20 -7.67
C CYS A 39 -7.44 6.98 -8.33
N LEU A 40 -6.71 6.27 -9.22
CA LEU A 40 -5.64 6.79 -10.05
C LEU A 40 -5.95 6.40 -11.50
N SER A 41 -6.14 7.39 -12.37
CA SER A 41 -6.53 7.19 -13.77
C SER A 41 -5.68 8.07 -14.68
N GLY A 42 -5.33 7.58 -15.87
CA GLY A 42 -4.59 8.38 -16.83
C GLY A 42 -4.15 7.61 -18.06
N THR A 43 -3.27 8.24 -18.83
CA THR A 43 -2.80 7.76 -20.12
C THR A 43 -1.28 7.61 -20.08
N LEU A 44 -0.80 6.45 -20.52
CA LEU A 44 0.62 6.18 -20.71
C LEU A 44 0.91 6.14 -22.22
N ALA A 45 1.79 7.01 -22.69
CA ALA A 45 2.16 7.07 -24.10
C ALA A 45 3.40 6.20 -24.36
N LEU A 46 3.33 5.37 -25.40
CA LEU A 46 4.46 4.56 -25.86
C LEU A 46 5.40 5.38 -26.75
N GLU A 47 6.64 4.91 -26.88
CA GLU A 47 7.57 5.44 -27.88
C GLU A 47 7.07 5.17 -29.32
N THR A 48 7.42 6.08 -30.24
CA THR A 48 7.04 5.97 -31.66
C THR A 48 7.56 4.67 -32.28
N GLY A 49 6.66 3.86 -32.83
CA GLY A 49 6.97 2.55 -33.43
C GLY A 49 6.56 1.34 -32.58
N LEU A 50 6.08 1.54 -31.36
CA LEU A 50 5.49 0.48 -30.51
C LEU A 50 3.97 0.56 -30.52
N GLU A 51 3.30 -0.47 -31.05
CA GLU A 51 1.82 -0.55 -31.09
C GLU A 51 1.20 -0.99 -29.76
N ARG A 52 1.96 -1.67 -28.90
CA ARG A 52 1.48 -2.21 -27.61
C ARG A 52 2.61 -2.42 -26.61
N LEU A 53 2.27 -2.43 -25.31
CA LEU A 53 3.18 -2.95 -24.29
C LEU A 53 3.33 -4.47 -24.46
N HIS A 54 4.57 -4.93 -24.54
CA HIS A 54 4.90 -6.36 -24.50
C HIS A 54 4.93 -6.92 -23.07
N VAL A 55 5.09 -6.05 -22.06
CA VAL A 55 5.11 -6.41 -20.64
C VAL A 55 4.33 -5.35 -19.87
N PHE A 56 3.30 -5.76 -19.14
CA PHE A 56 2.55 -4.84 -18.28
C PHE A 56 3.34 -4.50 -17.01
N PRO A 57 3.26 -3.25 -16.51
CA PRO A 57 3.94 -2.87 -15.28
C PRO A 57 3.36 -3.63 -14.07
N THR A 58 4.24 -4.03 -13.15
CA THR A 58 3.84 -4.53 -11.84
C THR A 58 3.78 -3.37 -10.86
N PHE A 59 2.67 -3.26 -10.13
CA PHE A 59 2.45 -2.25 -9.10
C PHE A 59 2.81 -2.82 -7.74
N LYS A 60 3.75 -2.17 -7.06
CA LYS A 60 4.10 -2.46 -5.68
C LYS A 60 3.22 -1.65 -4.76
N LEU A 61 2.51 -2.34 -3.87
CA LEU A 61 1.62 -1.74 -2.89
C LEU A 61 2.23 -1.83 -1.49
N GLY A 62 2.52 -0.69 -0.89
CA GLY A 62 2.83 -0.58 0.53
C GLY A 62 1.61 -0.14 1.31
N PHE A 63 1.24 -0.81 2.40
CA PHE A 63 0.20 -0.33 3.29
C PHE A 63 0.49 -0.64 4.76
N THR A 64 -0.14 0.11 5.66
CA THR A 64 -0.13 -0.16 7.10
C THR A 64 -1.55 -0.01 7.66
N ILE A 65 -2.05 -1.08 8.29
CA ILE A 65 -3.36 -1.15 8.93
C ILE A 65 -3.15 -1.28 10.44
N MET A 66 -3.74 -0.38 11.22
CA MET A 66 -3.58 -0.37 12.68
C MET A 66 -4.74 -1.07 13.37
N GLY A 67 -4.47 -1.80 14.45
CA GLY A 67 -5.49 -2.46 15.27
C GLY A 67 -6.01 -3.77 14.70
N ILE A 68 -5.53 -4.20 13.53
CA ILE A 68 -5.96 -5.43 12.85
C ILE A 68 -4.75 -6.35 12.60
N ALA A 69 -4.91 -7.63 12.92
CA ALA A 69 -4.02 -8.71 12.50
C ALA A 69 -4.74 -9.50 11.39
N LEU A 70 -4.28 -9.38 10.14
CA LEU A 70 -4.90 -10.08 9.00
C LEU A 70 -4.82 -11.61 9.11
N SER A 71 -3.89 -12.14 9.90
CA SER A 71 -3.82 -13.58 10.22
C SER A 71 -4.99 -14.08 11.07
N GLY A 72 -5.81 -13.18 11.63
CA GLY A 72 -6.86 -13.53 12.59
C GLY A 72 -6.34 -13.85 13.99
N LEU A 73 -5.03 -13.80 14.23
CA LEU A 73 -4.44 -14.04 15.54
C LEU A 73 -4.96 -13.04 16.58
N ARG A 74 -5.32 -13.54 17.75
CA ARG A 74 -5.78 -12.77 18.90
C ARG A 74 -5.02 -13.20 20.14
N ILE A 75 -4.69 -12.25 20.98
CA ILE A 75 -4.14 -12.54 22.31
C ILE A 75 -5.32 -12.76 23.25
N GLU A 76 -5.45 -13.99 23.74
CA GLU A 76 -6.49 -14.35 24.70
C GLU A 76 -6.11 -13.93 26.13
N LYS A 77 -4.88 -14.23 26.56
CA LYS A 77 -4.41 -13.97 27.92
C LYS A 77 -2.93 -13.59 27.96
N LEU A 78 -2.60 -12.65 28.85
CA LEU A 78 -1.22 -12.26 29.17
C LEU A 78 -1.02 -12.33 30.69
N ASP A 79 -0.44 -13.43 31.15
CA ASP A 79 -0.14 -13.67 32.57
C ASP A 79 1.30 -13.29 32.91
N LEU A 80 1.49 -12.70 34.08
CA LEU A 80 2.80 -12.31 34.61
C LEU A 80 2.98 -12.94 35.98
N GLN A 81 4.09 -13.64 36.17
CA GLN A 81 4.38 -14.36 37.43
C GLN A 81 4.80 -13.42 38.57
N THR A 82 5.33 -12.23 38.25
CA THR A 82 5.76 -11.23 39.22
C THR A 82 5.21 -9.87 38.82
N ILE A 83 4.36 -9.26 39.65
CA ILE A 83 3.60 -8.05 39.29
C ILE A 83 4.10 -6.85 40.10
N PRO A 84 4.62 -5.78 39.47
CA PRO A 84 4.78 -4.49 40.12
C PRO A 84 3.42 -3.84 40.41
N PRO A 85 3.27 -3.05 41.48
CA PRO A 85 1.96 -2.58 41.99
C PRO A 85 1.15 -1.69 41.02
N ARG A 86 1.72 -1.24 39.90
CA ARG A 86 1.03 -0.47 38.86
C ARG A 86 1.52 -0.87 37.48
N LEU A 87 0.85 -1.84 36.86
CA LEU A 87 1.16 -2.25 35.49
C LEU A 87 -0.08 -2.18 34.61
N TYR A 88 0.03 -1.48 33.48
CA TYR A 88 -0.97 -1.50 32.42
C TYR A 88 -0.57 -2.51 31.35
N LYS A 89 -1.48 -3.46 31.05
CA LYS A 89 -1.30 -4.44 29.98
C LYS A 89 -2.19 -4.06 28.80
N GLY A 90 -1.61 -4.01 27.61
CA GLY A 90 -2.35 -3.73 26.38
C GLY A 90 -1.64 -4.35 25.19
N PHE A 91 -2.42 -4.69 24.18
CA PHE A 91 -1.91 -5.17 22.90
C PHE A 91 -2.51 -4.33 21.78
N ARG A 92 -1.72 -4.08 20.74
CA ARG A 92 -2.19 -3.47 19.52
C ARG A 92 -1.61 -4.23 18.34
N ALA A 93 -2.48 -4.83 17.54
CA ALA A 93 -2.08 -5.44 16.29
C ALA A 93 -1.70 -4.37 15.26
N GLN A 94 -0.77 -4.71 14.39
CA GLN A 94 -0.44 -3.92 13.22
C GLN A 94 -0.16 -4.86 12.06
N THR A 95 -0.79 -4.62 10.92
CA THR A 95 -0.48 -5.33 9.68
C THR A 95 0.20 -4.38 8.71
N ARG A 96 1.28 -4.83 8.07
CA ARG A 96 2.00 -4.08 7.04
C ARG A 96 2.18 -4.94 5.80
N ALA A 97 2.22 -4.31 4.64
CA ALA A 97 2.61 -4.98 3.41
C ALA A 97 4.08 -5.46 3.50
N GLY A 98 4.32 -6.70 3.07
CA GLY A 98 5.65 -7.18 2.67
C GLY A 98 5.86 -6.91 1.18
N ASP A 99 6.27 -7.93 0.43
CA ASP A 99 6.29 -7.89 -1.03
C ASP A 99 4.87 -8.12 -1.58
N PHE A 100 4.11 -7.02 -1.70
CA PHE A 100 2.76 -7.05 -2.24
C PHE A 100 2.74 -6.45 -3.66
N ASP A 101 2.70 -7.33 -4.64
CA ASP A 101 2.70 -6.99 -6.06
C ASP A 101 1.33 -7.22 -6.70
N VAL A 102 0.84 -6.24 -7.44
CA VAL A 102 -0.34 -6.34 -8.29
C VAL A 102 0.12 -6.35 -9.74
N ARG A 103 -0.24 -7.41 -10.48
CA ARG A 103 0.08 -7.58 -11.90
C ARG A 103 -1.16 -7.29 -12.74
N LEU A 104 -0.98 -6.56 -13.84
CA LEU A 104 -2.00 -6.31 -14.86
C LEU A 104 -1.89 -7.32 -16.01
#